data_AF-A0A7Y0PW94-F1
#
_entry.id   AF-A0A7Y0PW94-F1
#
_cell.length_a   1.000
_cell.length_b   1.000
_cell.length_c   1.000
_cell.angle_alpha   90.00
_cell.angle_beta   90.00
_cell.angle_gamma   90.00
#
_symmetry.space_group_name_H-M   'P 1'
#
loop_
_entity.id
_entity.type
_entity.pdbx_description
1 polymer ?
#
loop_
_entity_poly.entity_id
_entity_poly.type
_entity_poly.pdbx_seq_one_letter_code
_entity_poly.pdbx_strand_id
1 'polypeptide(L)'
;MQFIKYIMIASNFHPYKRQHPSNMRMLLGATTAMTLLIKSAVSANETNLQIKNASKQLAASIRAFATGTSAASECLVKSGQLSKRIAKETLPLSLLEVGISPEVRDNPQVIKATSILSPTLNADCTSTKMSYRNTSSRKTDQ
;
A
#
# COMPACT_ATOMS: atom_id res chain seq x y z
N MET A 1 -36.04 -30.73 -19.93
CA MET A 1 -37.38 -31.22 -19.55
C MET A 1 -37.27 -32.74 -19.46
N GLN A 2 -37.63 -33.49 -18.42
CA GLN A 2 -38.50 -33.30 -17.25
C GLN A 2 -38.02 -34.25 -16.13
N PHE A 3 -38.16 -33.78 -14.88
CA PHE A 3 -38.45 -34.49 -13.62
C PHE A 3 -38.46 -36.02 -13.61
N ILE A 4 -37.64 -36.63 -12.73
CA ILE A 4 -38.04 -37.84 -11.99
C ILE A 4 -37.40 -37.88 -10.58
N LYS A 5 -38.30 -38.04 -9.59
CA LYS A 5 -38.15 -38.59 -8.21
C LYS A 5 -37.26 -37.77 -7.27
N TYR A 6 -37.66 -37.58 -6.00
CA TYR A 6 -37.55 -38.63 -5.01
C TYR A 6 -38.41 -38.35 -3.75
N ILE A 7 -38.97 -39.46 -3.26
CA ILE A 7 -39.11 -39.88 -1.84
C ILE A 7 -40.22 -39.21 -1.03
N MET A 8 -41.30 -39.98 -0.85
CA MET A 8 -42.14 -39.92 0.34
C MET A 8 -41.31 -40.25 1.58
N ILE A 9 -41.27 -39.35 2.55
CA ILE A 9 -40.88 -39.68 3.93
C ILE A 9 -42.13 -39.51 4.80
N ALA A 10 -42.67 -40.64 5.25
CA ALA A 10 -43.66 -40.70 6.30
C ALA A 10 -42.97 -40.32 7.62
N SER A 11 -43.29 -39.14 8.14
CA SER A 11 -42.82 -38.71 9.46
C SER A 11 -43.99 -38.75 10.44
N ASN A 12 -43.93 -39.73 11.35
CA ASN A 12 -44.79 -39.90 12.51
C ASN A 12 -44.89 -38.59 13.31
N PHE A 13 -46.08 -38.00 13.31
CA PHE A 13 -46.38 -36.76 14.02
C PHE A 13 -46.68 -37.05 15.50
N HIS A 14 -45.68 -36.92 16.37
CA HIS A 14 -45.90 -36.86 17.82
C HIS A 14 -46.10 -35.40 18.25
N PRO A 15 -47.15 -35.06 19.01
CA PRO A 15 -47.37 -33.68 19.44
C PRO A 15 -46.35 -33.28 20.51
N TYR A 16 -45.51 -32.31 20.16
CA TYR A 16 -44.56 -31.65 21.08
C TYR A 16 -45.34 -30.87 22.15
N LYS A 17 -45.28 -31.31 23.41
CA LYS A 17 -45.81 -30.52 24.54
C LYS A 17 -44.99 -29.24 24.68
N ARG A 18 -45.65 -28.07 24.60
CA ARG A 18 -45.07 -26.78 25.02
C ARG A 18 -44.82 -26.81 26.53
N GLN A 19 -43.57 -26.99 26.93
CA GLN A 19 -43.11 -26.57 28.25
C GLN A 19 -42.82 -25.07 28.18
N HIS A 20 -43.52 -24.30 29.01
CA HIS A 20 -43.21 -22.90 29.29
C HIS A 20 -41.80 -22.82 29.90
N PRO A 21 -40.83 -22.12 29.29
CA PRO A 21 -39.64 -21.74 30.00
C PRO A 21 -39.96 -20.49 30.83
N SER A 22 -39.92 -20.67 32.14
CA SER A 22 -39.68 -19.61 33.10
C SER A 22 -38.47 -18.77 32.68
N ASN A 23 -38.64 -17.46 32.87
CA ASN A 23 -37.72 -16.38 32.56
C ASN A 23 -36.24 -16.68 32.85
N MET A 24 -35.38 -16.01 32.07
CA MET A 24 -33.94 -15.78 32.32
C MET A 24 -32.95 -16.66 31.53
N ARG A 25 -33.01 -16.63 30.18
CA ARG A 25 -31.83 -16.99 29.35
C ARG A 25 -31.82 -16.46 27.90
N MET A 26 -32.49 -15.35 27.62
CA MET A 26 -32.55 -14.76 26.27
C MET A 26 -31.68 -13.50 26.07
N LEU A 27 -30.79 -13.19 27.02
CA LEU A 27 -29.94 -11.98 27.00
C LEU A 27 -28.48 -12.23 26.58
N LEU A 28 -28.07 -13.49 26.38
CA LEU A 28 -26.69 -13.87 26.05
C LEU A 28 -26.42 -14.08 24.54
N GLY A 29 -27.47 -14.25 23.73
CA GLY A 29 -27.35 -14.47 22.27
C GLY A 29 -27.34 -13.18 21.45
N ALA A 30 -28.06 -12.14 21.88
CA ALA A 30 -28.11 -10.85 21.18
C ALA A 30 -26.80 -10.06 21.33
N THR A 31 -26.15 -10.16 22.49
CA THR A 31 -24.87 -9.51 22.79
C THR A 31 -23.71 -10.08 21.98
N THR A 32 -23.68 -11.39 21.76
CA THR A 32 -22.61 -12.05 20.99
C THR A 32 -22.68 -11.73 19.51
N ALA A 33 -23.88 -11.70 18.91
CA ALA A 33 -24.07 -11.27 17.51
C ALA A 33 -23.71 -9.79 17.29
N MET A 34 -24.15 -8.90 18.19
CA MET A 34 -23.81 -7.48 18.14
C MET A 34 -22.28 -7.26 18.26
N THR A 35 -21.63 -8.01 19.15
CA THR A 35 -20.17 -7.94 19.34
C THR A 35 -19.41 -8.39 18.09
N LEU A 36 -19.91 -9.40 17.36
CA LEU A 36 -19.28 -9.89 16.12
C LEU A 36 -19.37 -8.85 14.98
N LEU A 37 -20.53 -8.18 14.85
CA LEU A 37 -20.74 -7.11 13.89
C LEU A 37 -19.88 -5.88 14.20
N ILE A 38 -19.75 -5.50 15.46
CA ILE A 38 -18.86 -4.40 15.88
C ILE A 38 -17.40 -4.74 15.58
N LYS A 39 -16.93 -5.95 15.91
CA LYS A 39 -15.54 -6.37 15.62
C LYS A 39 -15.24 -6.41 14.12
N SER A 40 -16.16 -6.89 13.30
CA SER A 40 -15.99 -6.91 11.84
C SER A 40 -16.00 -5.50 11.24
N ALA A 41 -16.87 -4.60 11.70
CA ALA A 41 -16.86 -3.20 11.29
C ALA A 41 -15.57 -2.47 11.68
N VAL A 42 -15.05 -2.70 12.90
CA VAL A 42 -13.78 -2.14 13.37
C VAL A 42 -12.61 -2.67 12.54
N SER A 43 -12.59 -3.98 12.23
CA SER A 43 -11.55 -4.59 11.38
C SER A 43 -11.60 -4.06 9.92
N ALA A 44 -12.79 -3.87 9.36
CA ALA A 44 -12.97 -3.28 8.04
C ALA A 44 -12.51 -1.81 8.00
N ASN A 45 -12.72 -1.05 9.07
CA ASN A 45 -12.23 0.32 9.17
C ASN A 45 -10.70 0.38 9.31
N GLU A 46 -10.13 -0.50 10.14
CA GLU A 46 -8.68 -0.61 10.35
C GLU A 46 -7.95 -0.97 9.05
N THR A 47 -8.46 -1.95 8.29
CA THR A 47 -7.91 -2.29 6.97
C THR A 47 -8.01 -1.12 5.97
N ASN A 48 -9.09 -0.35 5.99
CA ASN A 48 -9.22 0.85 5.15
C ASN A 48 -8.18 1.92 5.52
N LEU A 49 -7.94 2.15 6.81
CA LEU A 49 -6.92 3.07 7.29
C LEU A 49 -5.51 2.61 6.90
N GLN A 50 -5.21 1.32 7.00
CA GLN A 50 -3.92 0.75 6.59
C GLN A 50 -3.68 0.93 5.10
N ILE A 51 -4.67 0.65 4.24
CA ILE A 51 -4.56 0.86 2.79
C ILE A 51 -4.30 2.34 2.49
N LYS A 52 -5.04 3.26 3.11
CA LYS A 52 -4.83 4.71 2.93
C LYS A 52 -3.42 5.13 3.35
N ASN A 53 -2.90 4.60 4.46
CA ASN A 53 -1.56 4.90 4.92
C ASN A 53 -0.51 4.34 3.94
N ALA A 54 -0.68 3.10 3.48
CA ALA A 54 0.20 2.48 2.49
C ALA A 54 0.22 3.29 1.18
N SER A 55 -0.94 3.73 0.68
CA SER A 55 -1.02 4.60 -0.51
C SER A 55 -0.30 5.94 -0.29
N LYS A 56 -0.43 6.54 0.89
CA LYS A 56 0.30 7.79 1.23
C LYS A 56 1.81 7.59 1.25
N GLN A 57 2.28 6.50 1.86
CA GLN A 57 3.70 6.16 1.91
C GLN A 57 4.24 5.89 0.51
N LEU A 58 3.51 5.13 -0.31
CA LEU A 58 3.87 4.90 -1.71
C LEU A 58 3.98 6.22 -2.48
N ALA A 59 2.98 7.10 -2.39
CA ALA A 59 3.03 8.40 -3.04
C ALA A 59 4.18 9.29 -2.54
N ALA A 60 4.55 9.19 -1.25
CA ALA A 60 5.73 9.86 -0.72
C ALA A 60 7.02 9.28 -1.31
N SER A 61 7.16 7.96 -1.36
CA SER A 61 8.32 7.27 -1.93
C SER A 61 8.50 7.57 -3.43
N ILE A 62 7.42 7.58 -4.21
CA ILE A 62 7.44 7.95 -5.63
C ILE A 62 7.96 9.38 -5.81
N ARG A 63 7.42 10.34 -5.04
CA ARG A 63 7.87 11.74 -5.10
C ARG A 63 9.32 11.89 -4.68
N ALA A 64 9.76 11.18 -3.64
CA ALA A 64 11.13 11.20 -3.16
C ALA A 64 12.09 10.64 -4.22
N PHE A 65 11.74 9.52 -4.86
CA PHE A 65 12.50 8.94 -5.96
C PHE A 65 12.60 9.92 -7.13
N ALA A 66 11.47 10.43 -7.63
CA ALA A 66 11.44 11.37 -8.75
C ALA A 66 12.22 12.65 -8.46
N THR A 67 12.16 13.14 -7.21
CA THR A 67 12.96 14.28 -6.73
C THR A 67 14.45 13.97 -6.79
N GLY A 68 14.87 12.82 -6.24
CA GLY A 68 16.28 12.41 -6.22
C GLY A 68 16.85 12.27 -7.62
N THR A 69 16.15 11.56 -8.50
CA THR A 69 16.57 11.35 -9.89
C THR A 69 16.61 12.66 -10.68
N SER A 70 15.62 13.54 -10.50
CA SER A 70 15.61 14.86 -11.16
C SER A 70 16.74 15.75 -10.65
N ALA A 71 17.00 15.76 -9.34
CA ALA A 71 18.06 16.56 -8.73
C ALA A 71 19.45 16.10 -9.17
N ALA A 72 19.66 14.78 -9.24
CA ALA A 72 20.90 14.19 -9.76
C ALA A 72 21.10 14.54 -11.23
N SER A 73 20.05 14.42 -12.06
CA SER A 73 20.09 14.82 -13.47
C SER A 73 20.45 16.30 -13.65
N GLU A 74 19.84 17.20 -12.87
CA GLU A 74 20.18 18.63 -12.90
C GLU A 74 21.63 18.90 -12.46
N CYS A 75 22.12 18.18 -11.45
CA CYS A 75 23.51 18.28 -11.01
C CYS A 75 24.47 17.85 -12.12
N LEU A 76 24.22 16.70 -12.78
CA LEU A 76 25.04 16.19 -13.87
C LEU A 76 25.07 17.14 -15.07
N VAL A 77 23.95 17.81 -15.35
CA VAL A 77 23.89 18.84 -16.40
C VAL A 77 24.73 20.07 -16.01
N LYS A 78 24.64 20.53 -14.76
CA LYS A 78 25.43 21.68 -14.28
C LYS A 78 26.92 21.38 -14.22
N SER A 79 27.32 20.16 -13.88
CA SER A 79 28.72 19.74 -13.83
C SER A 79 29.32 19.41 -15.21
N GLY A 80 28.52 19.47 -16.28
CA GLY A 80 28.95 19.16 -17.65
C GLY A 80 29.09 17.67 -17.94
N GLN A 81 28.77 16.79 -16.98
CA GLN A 81 28.84 15.33 -17.13
C GLN A 81 27.68 14.76 -17.97
N LEU A 82 26.57 15.51 -18.11
CA LEU A 82 25.41 15.12 -18.91
C LEU A 82 24.93 16.30 -19.76
N SER A 83 24.62 16.06 -21.04
CA SER A 83 24.04 17.14 -21.85
C SER A 83 22.59 17.40 -21.43
N LYS A 84 22.16 18.67 -21.46
CA LYS A 84 20.78 19.06 -21.15
C LYS A 84 19.75 18.35 -22.03
N ARG A 85 20.10 18.09 -23.31
CA ARG A 85 19.23 17.37 -24.25
C ARG A 85 19.05 15.92 -23.82
N ILE A 86 20.14 15.20 -23.58
CA ILE A 86 20.09 13.80 -23.15
C ILE A 86 19.34 13.70 -21.82
N ALA A 87 19.62 14.56 -20.84
CA ALA A 87 18.91 14.59 -19.57
C ALA A 87 17.38 14.73 -19.75
N LYS A 88 16.93 15.58 -20.69
CA LYS A 88 15.51 15.77 -20.97
C LYS A 88 14.86 14.52 -21.59
N GLU A 89 15.59 13.79 -22.42
CA GLU A 89 15.12 12.60 -23.12
C GLU A 89 15.17 11.34 -22.24
N THR A 90 16.20 11.17 -21.41
CA THR A 90 16.42 9.95 -20.63
C THR A 90 15.74 9.95 -19.26
N LEU A 91 15.58 11.12 -18.61
CA LEU A 91 14.98 11.18 -17.29
C LEU A 91 13.53 10.63 -17.24
N PRO A 92 12.64 10.92 -18.22
CA PRO A 92 11.34 10.26 -18.31
C PRO A 92 11.44 8.74 -18.42
N LEU A 93 12.42 8.22 -19.17
CA LEU A 93 12.63 6.78 -19.35
C LEU A 93 13.05 6.12 -18.05
N SER A 94 13.97 6.71 -17.29
CA SER A 94 14.40 6.18 -15.99
C SER A 94 13.28 6.12 -14.95
N LEU A 95 12.27 6.99 -15.05
CA LEU A 95 11.07 6.89 -14.20
C LEU A 95 10.17 5.74 -14.66
N LEU A 96 9.96 5.59 -15.98
CA LEU A 96 9.17 4.50 -16.54
C LEU A 96 9.77 3.12 -16.23
N GLU A 97 11.11 3.00 -16.27
CA GLU A 97 11.83 1.76 -15.95
C GLU A 97 11.52 1.21 -14.55
N VAL A 98 11.18 2.09 -13.60
CA VAL A 98 10.79 1.71 -12.23
C VAL A 98 9.28 1.77 -12.00
N GLY A 99 8.48 1.88 -13.06
CA GLY A 99 7.02 1.91 -13.00
C GLY A 99 6.45 3.23 -12.46
N ILE A 100 7.21 4.32 -12.51
CA ILE A 100 6.76 5.66 -12.10
C ILE A 100 6.40 6.45 -13.37
N SER A 101 5.20 7.02 -13.39
CA SER A 101 4.76 7.88 -14.51
C SER A 101 5.63 9.15 -14.58
N PRO A 102 6.13 9.54 -15.78
CA PRO A 102 6.97 10.73 -15.94
C PRO A 102 6.30 12.04 -15.49
N GLU A 103 4.98 12.11 -15.58
CA GLU A 103 4.15 13.26 -15.19
C GLU A 103 4.28 13.59 -13.71
N VAL A 104 4.78 12.66 -12.87
CA VAL A 104 5.06 12.96 -11.47
C VAL A 104 6.10 14.08 -11.30
N ARG A 105 6.93 14.33 -12.32
CA ARG A 105 7.88 15.44 -12.35
C ARG A 105 7.19 16.81 -12.40
N ASP A 106 5.98 16.86 -12.96
CA ASP A 106 5.19 18.08 -13.05
C ASP A 106 4.46 18.39 -11.73
N ASN A 107 4.55 17.49 -10.74
CA ASN A 107 4.04 17.73 -9.40
C ASN A 107 4.78 18.90 -8.74
N PRO A 108 4.09 19.97 -8.29
CA PRO A 108 4.73 21.14 -7.69
C PRO A 108 5.63 20.83 -6.49
N GLN A 109 5.32 19.77 -5.73
CA GLN A 109 6.13 19.36 -4.60
C GLN A 109 7.44 18.70 -5.04
N VAL A 110 7.42 17.94 -6.14
CA VAL A 110 8.63 17.34 -6.73
C VAL A 110 9.51 18.43 -7.32
N ILE A 111 8.93 19.38 -8.05
CA ILE A 111 9.67 20.54 -8.60
C ILE A 111 10.37 21.32 -7.48
N LYS A 112 9.60 21.70 -6.45
CA LYS A 112 10.15 22.46 -5.31
C LYS A 112 11.22 21.66 -4.58
N ALA A 113 10.97 20.39 -4.27
CA ALA A 113 11.95 19.55 -3.57
C ALA A 113 13.22 19.35 -4.41
N THR A 114 13.09 19.20 -5.72
CA THR A 114 14.23 19.06 -6.65
C THR A 114 15.11 20.31 -6.62
N SER A 115 14.50 21.50 -6.68
CA SER A 115 15.24 22.77 -6.61
C SER A 115 15.99 22.97 -5.29
N ILE A 116 15.46 22.43 -4.19
CA ILE A 116 16.10 22.48 -2.87
C ILE A 116 17.24 21.44 -2.79
N LEU A 117 17.02 20.24 -3.35
CA LEU A 117 17.96 19.13 -3.25
C LEU A 117 19.16 19.27 -4.21
N SER A 118 18.93 19.69 -5.46
CA SER A 118 19.97 19.75 -6.52
C SER A 118 21.25 20.48 -6.07
N PRO A 119 21.19 21.68 -5.44
CA PRO A 119 22.38 22.39 -4.99
C PRO A 119 23.13 21.74 -3.82
N THR A 120 22.54 20.76 -3.15
CA THR A 120 23.11 20.09 -1.96
C THR A 120 23.83 18.78 -2.30
N LEU A 121 23.79 18.35 -3.57
CA LEU A 121 24.49 17.16 -4.03
C LEU A 121 25.99 17.46 -4.17
N ASN A 122 26.82 16.42 -3.97
CA ASN A 122 28.27 16.53 -4.09
C ASN A 122 28.72 16.53 -5.57
N ALA A 123 30.04 16.55 -5.80
CA ALA A 123 30.62 16.53 -7.15
C ALA A 123 30.25 15.27 -7.96
N ASP A 124 29.95 14.17 -7.28
CA ASP A 124 29.49 12.92 -7.88
C ASP A 124 27.96 12.91 -8.11
N CYS A 125 27.29 14.05 -7.88
CA CYS A 125 25.84 14.20 -7.97
C CYS A 125 25.04 13.19 -7.13
N THR A 126 25.63 12.80 -6.00
CA THR A 126 25.01 11.96 -4.98
C THR A 126 24.80 12.75 -3.69
N SER A 127 23.90 12.28 -2.83
CA SER A 127 23.76 12.86 -1.49
C SER A 127 24.74 12.18 -0.54
N THR A 128 25.60 12.94 0.11
CA THR A 128 26.49 12.46 1.19
C THR A 128 25.72 11.83 2.36
N LYS A 129 24.42 12.11 2.50
CA LYS A 129 23.56 11.53 3.53
C LYS A 129 22.88 10.22 3.14
N MET A 130 22.97 9.80 1.88
CA MET A 130 22.33 8.58 1.38
C MET A 130 23.34 7.44 1.18
N SER A 131 24.17 7.16 2.20
CA SER A 131 24.92 5.91 2.24
C SER A 131 23.96 4.79 2.63
N TYR A 132 23.43 4.08 1.62
CA TYR A 132 22.85 2.77 1.86
C TYR A 132 23.98 1.85 2.31
N ARG A 133 24.18 1.77 3.63
CA ARG A 133 25.00 0.72 4.24
C ARG A 133 24.26 -0.59 4.01
N ASN A 134 24.52 -1.23 2.88
CA ASN A 134 24.24 -2.65 2.66
C ASN A 134 25.13 -3.43 3.63
N THR A 135 24.68 -3.61 4.88
CA THR A 135 25.20 -4.69 5.71
C THR A 135 24.63 -6.00 5.19
N SER A 136 25.18 -6.47 4.06
CA SER A 136 25.16 -7.91 3.78
C SER A 136 26.06 -8.55 4.82
N SER A 137 25.42 -9.06 5.86
CA SER A 137 26.06 -9.85 6.91
C SER A 137 26.57 -11.14 6.27
N ARG A 138 27.78 -11.11 5.70
CA ARG A 138 28.56 -12.34 5.53
C ARG A 138 28.93 -12.81 6.93
N LYS A 139 28.10 -13.67 7.52
CA LYS A 139 28.61 -14.70 8.40
C LYS A 139 29.47 -15.61 7.54
N THR A 140 30.78 -15.36 7.54
CA THR A 140 31.75 -16.43 7.35
C THR A 140 31.70 -17.26 8.63
N ASP A 141 30.94 -18.36 8.58
CA ASP A 141 31.14 -19.45 9.51
C ASP A 141 32.45 -20.12 9.12
N GLN A 142 33.41 -20.07 10.03
CA GLN A 142 34.63 -20.89 10.04
C GLN A 142 34.72 -21.54 11.41
#